data_AF-A0A9E2H5Q5-F1
#
_entry.id   AF-A0A9E2H5Q5-F1
#
_cell.length_a   1.000
_cell.length_b   1.000
_cell.length_c   1.000
_cell.angle_alpha   90.00
_cell.angle_beta   90.00
_cell.angle_gamma   90.00
#
_symmetry.space_group_name_H-M   'P 1'
#
loop_
_entity.id
_entity.type
_entity.pdbx_description
1 polymer ?
#
loop_
_entity_poly.entity_id
_entity_poly.type
_entity_poly.pdbx_seq_one_letter_code
_entity_poly.pdbx_strand_id
1 'polypeptide(L)'
;MAETRSHKAGKGSAARKEVPISGGRRLDAVRGHYAVEVERSGTKSGINAALSRLRTQTNKAKILRVPQPDMDKALQLAKQKHMNVAVTNIAKTKRKHT
;
A
#
# COMPACT_ATOMS: atom_id res chain seq x y z
N MET A 1 0.50 -38.95 1.92
CA MET A 1 1.49 -38.04 2.55
C MET A 1 0.73 -36.90 3.22
N ALA A 2 0.84 -36.76 4.53
CA ALA A 2 0.16 -35.71 5.30
C ALA A 2 1.16 -34.60 5.64
N GLU A 3 0.88 -33.38 5.22
CA GLU A 3 1.73 -32.22 5.56
C GLU A 3 1.78 -32.02 7.09
N THR A 4 2.98 -31.84 7.63
CA THR A 4 3.23 -31.71 9.09
C THR A 4 2.83 -30.32 9.62
N ARG A 5 2.45 -30.23 10.90
CA ARG A 5 1.98 -28.99 11.56
C ARG A 5 3.03 -27.86 11.53
N SER A 6 4.31 -28.19 11.43
CA SER A 6 5.43 -27.25 11.28
C SER A 6 5.41 -26.49 9.93
N HIS A 7 4.92 -27.11 8.85
CA HIS A 7 4.71 -26.41 7.58
C HIS A 7 3.56 -25.40 7.61
N LYS A 8 2.61 -25.53 8.56
CA LYS A 8 1.54 -24.55 8.78
C LYS A 8 2.03 -23.32 9.56
N ALA A 9 2.95 -23.49 10.50
CA ALA A 9 3.46 -22.41 11.35
C ALA A 9 4.42 -21.45 10.62
N GLY A 10 5.13 -21.92 9.60
CA GLY A 10 5.98 -21.06 8.74
C GLY A 10 5.19 -20.15 7.80
N LYS A 11 3.90 -20.43 7.56
CA LYS A 11 2.98 -19.56 6.80
C LYS A 11 2.40 -18.49 7.72
N GLY A 12 3.25 -17.70 8.38
CA GLY A 12 2.79 -16.60 9.22
C GLY A 12 1.96 -15.61 8.42
N SER A 13 0.62 -15.65 8.54
CA SER A 13 -0.36 -14.68 8.00
C SER A 13 -0.01 -14.06 6.63
N ALA A 14 0.61 -14.85 5.74
CA ALA A 14 1.17 -14.34 4.49
C ALA A 14 0.15 -14.40 3.33
N ALA A 15 -1.13 -14.54 3.64
CA ALA A 15 -2.18 -14.26 2.68
C ALA A 15 -2.26 -12.73 2.50
N ARG A 16 -1.34 -12.18 1.69
CA ARG A 16 -1.51 -10.85 1.10
C ARG A 16 -2.75 -10.91 0.21
N LYS A 17 -3.92 -10.71 0.82
CA LYS A 17 -5.19 -10.68 0.10
C LYS A 17 -5.34 -9.28 -0.47
N GLU A 18 -4.85 -9.09 -1.68
CA GLU A 18 -5.24 -7.94 -2.50
C GLU A 18 -6.75 -7.88 -2.56
N VAL A 19 -7.30 -6.69 -2.29
CA VAL A 19 -8.74 -6.49 -2.16
C VAL A 19 -9.29 -6.04 -3.50
N PRO A 20 -10.22 -6.79 -4.11
CA PRO A 20 -10.83 -6.37 -5.35
C PRO A 20 -11.62 -5.08 -5.12
N ILE A 21 -11.52 -4.17 -6.08
CA ILE A 21 -12.32 -2.94 -6.15
C ILE A 21 -13.06 -2.91 -7.50
N SER A 22 -14.02 -2.01 -7.65
CA SER A 22 -14.83 -1.92 -8.86
C SER A 22 -13.98 -1.74 -10.13
N GLY A 23 -14.46 -2.35 -11.22
CA GLY A 23 -13.82 -2.30 -12.55
C GLY A 23 -12.60 -3.24 -12.69
N GLY A 24 -12.59 -4.39 -11.99
CA GLY A 24 -11.52 -5.38 -12.11
C GLY A 24 -10.17 -4.97 -11.52
N ARG A 25 -10.11 -3.85 -10.81
CA ARG A 25 -8.89 -3.36 -10.16
C ARG A 25 -8.74 -3.96 -8.76
N ARG A 26 -7.55 -3.83 -8.18
CA ARG A 26 -7.21 -4.36 -6.86
C ARG A 26 -6.49 -3.31 -6.03
N LEU A 27 -6.65 -3.37 -4.72
CA LEU A 27 -5.98 -2.53 -3.72
C LEU A 27 -5.07 -3.44 -2.88
N ASP A 28 -3.85 -3.01 -2.56
CA ASP A 28 -2.85 -3.91 -1.98
C ASP A 28 -3.28 -4.50 -0.64
N ALA A 29 -3.88 -3.68 0.23
CA ALA A 29 -4.45 -4.17 1.48
C ALA A 29 -5.56 -3.26 2.02
N VAL A 30 -6.59 -3.88 2.59
CA VAL A 30 -7.56 -3.21 3.48
C VAL A 30 -7.48 -3.89 4.84
N ARG A 31 -7.31 -3.10 5.91
CA ARG A 31 -7.14 -3.59 7.27
C ARG A 31 -7.98 -2.75 8.23
N GLY A 32 -9.07 -3.31 8.74
CA GLY A 32 -9.96 -2.60 9.66
C GLY A 32 -10.35 -1.22 9.12
N HIS A 33 -9.85 -0.18 9.77
CA HIS A 33 -10.15 1.23 9.49
C HIS A 33 -9.25 1.90 8.43
N TYR A 34 -8.25 1.21 7.86
CA TYR A 34 -7.35 1.80 6.87
C TYR A 34 -7.21 0.96 5.60
N ALA A 35 -6.95 1.64 4.50
CA ALA A 35 -6.62 1.08 3.19
C ALA A 35 -5.20 1.49 2.81
N VAL A 36 -4.43 0.56 2.26
CA VAL A 36 -3.02 0.72 1.93
C VAL A 36 -2.79 0.41 0.47
N GLU A 37 -2.09 1.29 -0.21
CA GLU A 37 -1.55 1.05 -1.55
C GLU A 37 -0.03 1.29 -1.53
N VAL A 38 0.71 0.48 -2.26
CA VAL A 38 2.16 0.51 -2.38
C VAL A 38 2.53 0.80 -3.83
N GLU A 39 3.12 1.96 -4.05
CA GLU A 39 3.65 2.35 -5.36
C GLU A 39 5.18 2.26 -5.29
N ARG A 40 5.81 1.48 -6.18
CA ARG A 40 7.27 1.23 -6.14
C ARG A 40 8.06 1.92 -7.24
N SER A 41 7.42 2.38 -8.32
CA SER A 41 8.10 2.92 -9.49
C SER A 41 8.52 4.38 -9.35
N GLY A 42 7.92 5.12 -8.41
CA GLY A 42 8.13 6.57 -8.25
C GLY A 42 7.57 7.42 -9.38
N THR A 43 6.90 6.81 -10.36
CA THR A 43 6.37 7.50 -11.53
C THR A 43 5.12 8.29 -11.18
N LYS A 44 4.95 9.46 -11.81
CA LYS A 44 3.75 10.30 -11.62
C LYS A 44 2.47 9.55 -11.98
N SER A 45 2.48 8.74 -13.04
CA SER A 45 1.34 7.91 -13.45
C SER A 45 1.05 6.82 -12.42
N GLY A 46 2.07 6.12 -11.92
CA GLY A 46 1.94 5.10 -10.89
C GLY A 46 1.32 5.67 -9.60
N ILE A 47 1.83 6.79 -9.11
CA ILE A 47 1.32 7.45 -7.91
C ILE A 47 -0.14 7.89 -8.11
N ASN A 48 -0.47 8.46 -9.27
CA ASN A 48 -1.84 8.85 -9.59
C ASN A 48 -2.81 7.67 -9.65
N ALA A 49 -2.37 6.53 -10.18
CA ALA A 49 -3.16 5.31 -10.20
C ALA A 49 -3.41 4.80 -8.78
N ALA A 50 -2.36 4.77 -7.94
CA ALA A 50 -2.44 4.37 -6.55
C ALA A 50 -3.41 5.25 -5.74
N LEU A 51 -3.31 6.58 -5.87
CA LEU A 51 -4.24 7.52 -5.26
C LEU A 51 -5.67 7.29 -5.75
N SER A 52 -5.87 7.05 -7.05
CA SER A 52 -7.20 6.78 -7.62
C SER A 52 -7.83 5.50 -7.05
N ARG A 53 -7.04 4.46 -6.76
CA ARG A 53 -7.51 3.25 -6.08
C ARG A 53 -7.89 3.56 -4.64
N LEU A 54 -7.03 4.26 -3.89
CA LEU A 54 -7.31 4.67 -2.51
C LEU A 54 -8.56 5.57 -2.41
N ARG A 55 -8.87 6.38 -3.42
CA ARG A 55 -10.06 7.24 -3.44
C ARG A 55 -11.37 6.45 -3.31
N THR A 56 -11.39 5.21 -3.81
CA THR A 56 -12.56 4.33 -3.72
C THR A 56 -12.93 3.96 -2.28
N GLN A 57 -11.99 4.14 -1.34
CA GLN A 57 -12.16 3.80 0.07
C GLN A 57 -12.64 5.02 0.84
N THR A 58 -13.94 5.33 0.73
CA THR A 58 -14.56 6.54 1.31
C THR A 58 -14.54 6.52 2.84
N ASN A 59 -14.80 5.37 3.47
CA ASN A 59 -14.96 5.23 4.91
C ASN A 59 -13.70 4.74 5.64
N LYS A 60 -12.51 4.96 5.05
CA LYS A 60 -11.24 4.46 5.59
C LYS A 60 -10.16 5.51 5.54
N ALA A 61 -9.26 5.46 6.52
CA ALA A 61 -7.99 6.16 6.46
C ALA A 61 -7.17 5.62 5.28
N LYS A 62 -6.62 6.51 4.46
CA LYS A 62 -5.91 6.13 3.24
C LYS A 62 -4.40 6.24 3.52
N ILE A 63 -3.65 5.21 3.17
CA ILE A 63 -2.20 5.18 3.32
C ILE A 63 -1.58 4.84 1.97
N LEU A 64 -0.76 5.74 1.45
CA LEU A 64 0.08 5.50 0.29
C LEU A 64 1.51 5.24 0.76
N ARG A 65 2.09 4.11 0.35
CA ARG A 65 3.49 3.77 0.59
C ARG A 65 4.29 3.98 -0.68
N VAL A 66 5.35 4.79 -0.61
CA VAL A 66 6.25 5.11 -1.73
C VAL A 66 7.72 4.98 -1.33
N PRO A 67 8.66 4.89 -2.28
CA PRO A 67 10.07 5.07 -1.98
C PRO A 67 10.34 6.43 -1.34
N GLN A 68 11.33 6.49 -0.45
CA GLN A 68 11.77 7.75 0.19
C GLN A 68 11.93 8.93 -0.80
N PRO A 69 12.62 8.81 -1.95
CA PRO A 69 12.82 9.95 -2.85
C PRO A 69 11.53 10.47 -3.48
N ASP A 70 10.44 9.69 -3.45
CA ASP A 70 9.17 10.03 -4.08
C ASP A 70 8.12 10.56 -3.09
N MET A 71 8.45 10.68 -1.80
CA MET A 71 7.50 11.14 -0.79
C MET A 71 6.96 12.54 -1.06
N ASP A 72 7.83 13.49 -1.40
CA ASP A 72 7.40 14.88 -1.67
C ASP A 72 6.53 14.97 -2.93
N LYS A 73 6.90 14.21 -3.97
CA LYS A 73 6.12 14.08 -5.20
C LYS A 73 4.73 13.50 -4.91
N ALA A 74 4.66 12.48 -4.07
CA ALA A 74 3.39 11.87 -3.67
C ALA A 74 2.50 12.83 -2.86
N LEU A 75 3.08 13.62 -1.95
CA LEU A 75 2.36 14.65 -1.21
C LEU A 75 1.80 15.75 -2.13
N GLN A 76 2.60 16.23 -3.09
CA GLN A 76 2.16 17.23 -4.06
C GLN A 76 0.98 16.71 -4.90
N LEU A 77 1.05 15.47 -5.40
CA LEU A 77 -0.02 14.86 -6.19
C LEU A 77 -1.29 14.61 -5.35
N ALA A 78 -1.14 14.21 -4.09
CA ALA A 78 -2.26 14.06 -3.17
C ALA A 78 -2.96 15.41 -2.91
N LYS A 79 -2.18 16.49 -2.70
CA LYS A 79 -2.68 17.85 -2.54
C LYS A 79 -3.45 18.34 -3.77
N GLN A 80 -2.89 18.14 -4.96
CA GLN A 80 -3.55 18.48 -6.24
C GLN A 80 -4.88 17.74 -6.44
N LYS A 81 -5.03 16.54 -5.86
CA LYS A 81 -6.27 15.76 -5.90
C LYS A 81 -7.23 16.06 -4.74
N HIS A 82 -6.89 17.00 -3.86
CA HIS A 82 -7.64 17.32 -2.64
C HIS A 82 -7.95 16.06 -1.80
N MET A 83 -6.98 15.15 -1.71
CA MET A 83 -7.15 13.85 -1.06
C MET A 83 -6.50 13.83 0.32
N ASN A 84 -7.29 13.50 1.35
CA ASN A 84 -6.74 13.18 2.67
C ASN A 84 -6.15 11.76 2.67
N VAL A 85 -4.82 11.68 2.67
CA VAL A 85 -4.04 10.44 2.61
C VAL A 85 -2.72 10.61 3.37
N ALA A 86 -2.34 9.60 4.15
CA ALA A 86 -1.02 9.55 4.77
C ALA A 86 -0.01 8.95 3.79
N VAL A 87 1.10 9.65 3.56
CA VAL A 87 2.21 9.16 2.73
C VAL A 87 3.29 8.62 3.66
N THR A 88 3.69 7.36 3.45
CA THR A 88 4.69 6.67 4.29
C THR A 88 5.77 6.02 3.42
N ASN A 89 6.96 5.82 3.98
CA ASN A 89 8.05 5.15 3.27
C ASN A 89 7.82 3.62 3.21
N ILE A 90 8.12 3.00 2.08
CA ILE A 90 8.15 1.53 1.91
C ILE A 90 9.27 0.89 2.74
N ALA A 91 10.44 1.54 2.80
CA ALA A 91 11.54 1.10 3.62
C ALA A 91 11.16 1.33 5.09
N LYS A 92 10.63 0.29 5.75
CA LYS A 92 10.19 0.35 7.13
C LYS A 92 11.27 0.93 8.07
N THR A 93 12.53 0.55 7.90
CA THR A 93 13.68 1.10 8.64
C THR A 93 14.95 0.83 7.83
N LYS A 94 15.80 1.84 7.60
CA LYS A 94 17.17 1.61 7.11
C LYS A 94 18.08 1.47 8.34
N ARG A 95 18.55 0.25 8.64
CA ARG A 95 19.64 0.06 9.60
C ARG A 95 20.96 0.27 8.88
N LYS A 96 21.79 1.16 9.40
CA LYS A 96 23.19 1.29 9.00
C LYS A 96 23.93 0.10 9.61
N HIS A 97 24.48 -0.79 8.79
CA HIS A 97 25.58 -1.63 9.26
C HIS A 97 26.82 -0.72 9.28
N THR A 98 27.30 -0.41 10.48
CA THR A 98 28.65 0.12 10.72
C THR A 98 29.67 -0.98 10.53
#